data_AF-A0A7X6NDH3-F1
#
_entry.id   AF-A0A7X6NDH3-F1
#
_cell.length_a   1.000
_cell.length_b   1.000
_cell.length_c   1.000
_cell.angle_alpha   90.00
_cell.angle_beta   90.00
_cell.angle_gamma   90.00
#
_symmetry.space_group_name_H-M   'P 1'
#
loop_
_entity.id
_entity.type
_entity.pdbx_description
1 polymer ?
#
loop_
_entity_poly.entity_id
_entity_poly.type
_entity_poly.pdbx_seq_one_letter_code
_entity_poly.pdbx_strand_id
1 'polypeptide(L)'
;MITEKAHFSHKTVGDWLGIGVDRLIQINSDEESRSIIDDAEAKARSIIEKGGILAGFLINGGPFYDFAVDDIDAFIELRDKLVKEYKLPFSPHIHVDSVITWIWLMFNGYDFELNSLKIPLEILPTIKKQFERIYQIRRADSWGVDFHKGLGGCPTPCGLFVSNNRNELLLLSKKERGIDTHHLGNDWSLEDPSDITLETSRSAGEALSAVGSLLSMGKNGFRRFLANQIFYTKIFRDLISAENDFLVGNPHALGFNTMVLISPSNKKMTWKEFLKLVEDDSTLLDWANEEVKLFYEFCLKSGGNIKRLGCSFSKSFYKTKTGKSVSGLKYCFVSPHMNFSSIKEEVEKLKKQLADFHISKKR
;
A
#
# COMPACT_ATOMS: atom_id res chain seq x y z
N MET A 1 3.47 13.76 11.14
CA MET A 1 2.41 13.89 10.11
C MET A 1 2.26 12.57 9.40
N ILE A 2 1.05 12.20 8.99
CA ILE A 2 0.73 10.95 8.29
C ILE A 2 -0.04 11.25 7.02
N THR A 3 -0.05 10.36 6.03
CA THR A 3 -0.83 10.55 4.80
C THR A 3 -2.31 10.25 4.96
N GLU A 4 -3.14 10.72 4.02
CA GLU A 4 -4.57 10.41 3.99
C GLU A 4 -4.85 8.90 3.92
N LYS A 5 -4.02 8.20 3.13
CA LYS A 5 -4.13 6.77 2.87
C LYS A 5 -3.25 5.91 3.78
N ALA A 6 -2.71 6.48 4.86
CA ALA A 6 -1.86 5.80 5.80
C ALA A 6 -2.53 4.55 6.38
N HIS A 7 -1.74 3.49 6.59
CA HIS A 7 -2.21 2.31 7.29
C HIS A 7 -2.62 2.67 8.73
N PHE A 8 -3.65 1.99 9.26
CA PHE A 8 -4.17 2.28 10.60
C PHE A 8 -3.12 2.10 11.71
N SER A 9 -2.08 1.29 11.45
CA SER A 9 -0.96 1.09 12.37
C SER A 9 -0.27 2.39 12.76
N HIS A 10 -0.25 3.42 11.89
CA HIS A 10 0.31 4.72 12.26
C HIS A 10 -0.48 5.36 13.42
N LYS A 11 -1.80 5.19 13.44
CA LYS A 11 -2.65 5.65 14.55
C LYS A 11 -2.42 4.81 15.80
N THR A 12 -2.36 3.49 15.66
CA THR A 12 -2.04 2.58 16.78
C THR A 12 -0.68 2.90 17.40
N VAL A 13 0.35 3.20 16.59
CA VAL A 13 1.68 3.60 17.07
C VAL A 13 1.62 4.96 17.77
N GLY A 14 0.91 5.94 17.21
CA GLY A 14 0.71 7.23 17.88
C GLY A 14 0.06 7.10 19.26
N ASP A 15 -0.89 6.16 19.41
CA ASP A 15 -1.51 5.82 20.69
C ASP A 15 -0.51 5.12 21.63
N TRP A 16 0.12 4.03 21.19
CA TRP A 16 1.06 3.24 22.01
C TRP A 16 2.29 4.02 22.48
N LEU A 17 2.77 4.97 21.69
CA LEU A 17 3.89 5.84 22.06
C LEU A 17 3.49 7.01 22.96
N GLY A 18 2.20 7.15 23.30
CA GLY A 18 1.70 8.26 24.12
C GLY A 18 1.71 9.62 23.41
N ILE A 19 1.87 9.63 22.08
CA ILE A 19 1.80 10.86 21.26
C ILE A 19 0.35 11.35 21.17
N GLY A 20 -0.61 10.42 21.13
CA GLY A 20 -2.03 10.70 20.96
C GLY A 20 -2.45 10.69 19.49
N VAL A 21 -3.57 10.02 19.20
CA VAL A 21 -4.11 9.92 17.83
C VAL A 21 -4.59 11.27 17.27
N ASP A 22 -4.95 12.20 18.15
CA ASP A 22 -5.37 13.57 17.86
C ASP A 22 -4.19 14.46 17.44
N ARG A 23 -2.95 14.07 17.76
CA ARG A 23 -1.73 14.74 17.34
C ARG A 23 -1.22 14.30 15.97
N LEU A 24 -1.83 13.27 15.38
CA LEU A 24 -1.50 12.81 14.04
C LEU A 24 -2.18 13.68 12.99
N ILE A 25 -1.44 14.67 12.49
CA ILE A 25 -1.91 15.55 11.42
C ILE A 25 -1.84 14.81 10.07
N GLN A 26 -3.00 14.68 9.43
CA GLN A 26 -3.17 13.99 8.15
C GLN A 26 -2.88 14.93 6.98
N ILE A 27 -2.12 14.47 5.99
CA ILE A 27 -1.81 15.16 4.73
C ILE A 27 -2.79 14.70 3.66
N ASN A 28 -3.44 15.62 2.97
CA ASN A 28 -4.43 15.34 1.92
C ASN A 28 -3.77 14.68 0.71
N SER A 29 -4.54 13.89 -0.05
CA SER A 29 -4.05 13.21 -1.25
C SER A 29 -4.67 13.73 -2.55
N ASP A 30 -3.95 13.55 -3.66
CA ASP A 30 -4.41 13.78 -5.03
C ASP A 30 -5.33 12.63 -5.53
N GLU A 31 -5.81 12.74 -6.77
CA GLU A 31 -6.65 11.71 -7.40
C GLU A 31 -5.92 10.38 -7.66
N GLU A 32 -4.58 10.37 -7.61
CA GLU A 32 -3.74 9.16 -7.66
C GLU A 32 -3.37 8.64 -6.25
N SER A 33 -4.04 9.13 -5.20
CA SER A 33 -3.79 8.78 -3.80
C SER A 33 -2.39 9.15 -3.27
N ARG A 34 -1.66 10.05 -3.93
CA ARG A 34 -0.37 10.57 -3.47
C ARG A 34 -0.57 11.82 -2.63
N SER A 35 0.21 12.00 -1.58
CA SER A 35 0.13 13.16 -0.70
C SER A 35 0.52 14.47 -1.42
N ILE A 36 -0.25 15.52 -1.15
CA ILE A 36 -0.08 16.86 -1.73
C ILE A 36 0.97 17.62 -0.93
N ILE A 37 2.08 17.99 -1.57
CA ILE A 37 3.21 18.68 -0.94
C ILE A 37 2.80 20.03 -0.36
N ASP A 38 2.02 20.83 -1.08
CA ASP A 38 1.58 22.14 -0.61
C ASP A 38 0.73 22.06 0.67
N ASP A 39 -0.12 21.03 0.78
CA ASP A 39 -0.91 20.77 1.98
C ASP A 39 -0.02 20.32 3.16
N ALA A 40 0.98 19.47 2.88
CA ALA A 40 1.99 19.10 3.87
C ALA A 40 2.77 20.32 4.37
N GLU A 41 3.21 21.19 3.47
CA GLU A 41 3.94 22.42 3.80
C GLU A 41 3.09 23.35 4.67
N ALA A 42 1.86 23.66 4.25
CA ALA A 42 0.96 24.55 4.99
C ALA A 42 0.70 24.04 6.41
N LYS A 43 0.43 22.73 6.56
CA LYS A 43 0.20 22.09 7.86
C LYS A 43 1.46 22.05 8.72
N ALA A 44 2.62 21.73 8.14
CA ALA A 44 3.90 21.69 8.83
C ALA A 44 4.29 23.08 9.39
N ARG A 45 4.14 24.13 8.59
CA ARG A 45 4.36 25.52 9.01
C ARG A 45 3.44 25.90 10.16
N SER A 46 2.14 25.59 10.04
CA SER A 46 1.19 25.89 11.10
C SER A 46 1.54 25.20 12.43
N ILE A 47 2.07 23.97 12.39
CA ILE A 47 2.54 23.27 13.60
C ILE A 47 3.70 24.04 14.23
N ILE A 48 4.72 24.37 13.44
CA ILE A 48 5.94 25.03 13.91
C ILE A 48 5.64 26.44 14.46
N GLU A 49 4.86 27.23 13.73
CA GLU A 49 4.51 28.61 14.10
C GLU A 49 3.67 28.69 15.38
N LYS A 50 2.90 27.64 15.69
CA LYS A 50 2.16 27.51 16.96
C LYS A 50 3.03 26.98 18.11
N GLY A 51 4.34 26.83 17.91
CA GLY A 51 5.28 26.29 18.89
C GLY A 51 5.22 24.77 19.03
N GLY A 52 4.58 24.07 18.09
CA GLY A 52 4.52 22.61 18.06
C GLY A 52 5.81 21.98 17.55
N ILE A 53 6.02 20.71 17.91
CA ILE A 53 7.18 19.92 17.48
C ILE A 53 6.79 19.06 16.27
N LEU A 54 7.43 19.29 15.12
CA LEU A 54 7.27 18.47 13.94
C LEU A 54 8.21 17.26 14.00
N ALA A 55 7.70 16.12 14.49
CA ALA A 55 8.51 14.91 14.63
C ALA A 55 8.96 14.30 13.29
N GLY A 56 8.15 14.42 12.24
CA GLY A 56 8.45 13.84 10.94
C GLY A 56 7.24 13.65 10.03
N PHE A 57 7.51 13.11 8.86
CA PHE A 57 6.55 12.75 7.82
C PHE A 57 6.60 11.23 7.60
N LEU A 58 5.46 10.56 7.82
CA LEU A 58 5.26 9.15 7.50
C LEU A 58 4.49 9.13 6.17
N ILE A 59 5.22 8.97 5.07
CA ILE A 59 4.72 9.13 3.69
C ILE A 59 4.40 7.78 3.04
N ASN A 60 3.56 7.81 2.01
CA ASN A 60 3.12 6.62 1.30
C ASN A 60 4.26 6.00 0.50
N GLY A 61 4.63 4.76 0.86
CA GLY A 61 5.39 3.86 0.00
C GLY A 61 4.49 2.81 -0.64
N GLY A 62 3.28 3.15 -1.05
CA GLY A 62 2.35 2.20 -1.66
C GLY A 62 1.30 1.62 -0.70
N PRO A 63 0.31 2.44 -0.30
CA PRO A 63 -0.80 1.98 0.50
C PRO A 63 -1.60 0.92 -0.26
N PHE A 64 -2.33 0.10 0.51
CA PHE A 64 -2.87 -1.16 0.03
C PHE A 64 -3.75 -1.04 -1.23
N TYR A 65 -4.57 0.00 -1.37
CA TYR A 65 -5.51 0.06 -2.50
C TYR A 65 -4.86 0.44 -3.83
N ASP A 66 -4.04 1.48 -3.83
CA ASP A 66 -3.61 2.14 -5.07
C ASP A 66 -2.12 1.96 -5.39
N PHE A 67 -1.33 1.48 -4.42
CA PHE A 67 0.13 1.43 -4.51
C PHE A 67 0.77 2.81 -4.82
N ALA A 68 0.09 3.90 -4.44
CA ALA A 68 0.60 5.25 -4.59
C ALA A 68 1.92 5.43 -3.81
N VAL A 69 2.97 5.88 -4.51
CA VAL A 69 4.22 6.29 -3.88
C VAL A 69 4.30 7.79 -3.95
N ASP A 70 4.46 8.42 -2.79
CA ASP A 70 4.59 9.87 -2.68
C ASP A 70 5.88 10.36 -3.34
N ASP A 71 5.95 11.66 -3.61
CA ASP A 71 7.18 12.30 -4.08
C ASP A 71 8.19 12.41 -2.92
N ILE A 72 8.96 11.34 -2.73
CA ILE A 72 9.93 11.21 -1.62
C ILE A 72 10.93 12.37 -1.63
N ASP A 73 11.39 12.79 -2.82
CA ASP A 73 12.36 13.87 -2.96
C ASP A 73 11.75 15.21 -2.57
N ALA A 74 10.52 15.49 -3.01
CA ALA A 74 9.82 16.72 -2.63
C ALA A 74 9.57 16.81 -1.11
N PHE A 75 9.29 15.69 -0.44
CA PHE A 75 9.16 15.67 1.03
C PHE A 75 10.49 15.93 1.76
N ILE A 76 11.60 15.42 1.21
CA ILE A 76 12.95 15.71 1.76
C ILE A 76 13.29 17.17 1.57
N GLU A 77 13.06 17.72 0.38
CA GLU A 77 13.29 19.15 0.09
C GLU A 77 12.43 20.04 0.98
N LEU A 78 11.17 19.69 1.21
CA LEU A 78 10.28 20.37 2.15
C LEU A 78 10.85 20.32 3.58
N ARG A 79 11.28 19.14 4.05
CA ARG A 79 11.88 18.97 5.37
C ARG A 79 13.11 19.87 5.53
N ASP A 80 14.03 19.83 4.57
CA ASP A 80 15.27 20.61 4.60
C ASP A 80 14.99 22.13 4.58
N LYS A 81 14.01 22.56 3.76
CA LYS A 81 13.52 23.94 3.73
C LYS A 81 13.02 24.39 5.09
N LEU A 82 12.16 23.59 5.74
CA LEU A 82 11.59 23.92 7.06
C LEU A 82 12.67 23.97 8.15
N VAL A 83 13.62 23.03 8.15
CA VAL A 83 14.75 23.02 9.09
C VAL A 83 15.57 24.31 8.98
N LYS A 84 15.91 24.72 7.75
CA LYS A 84 16.69 25.93 7.51
C LYS A 84 15.92 27.20 7.87
N GLU A 85 14.66 27.29 7.46
CA GLU A 85 13.83 28.50 7.61
C GLU A 85 13.49 28.78 9.07
N TYR A 86 13.04 27.78 9.81
CA TYR A 86 12.66 27.92 11.22
C TYR A 86 13.79 27.60 12.20
N LYS A 87 15.00 27.27 11.70
CA LYS A 87 16.17 26.87 12.49
C LYS A 87 15.81 25.76 13.49
N LEU A 88 15.16 24.71 13.00
CA LEU A 88 14.68 23.62 13.85
C LEU A 88 15.87 22.97 14.60
N PRO A 89 15.71 22.60 15.88
CA PRO A 89 16.79 22.02 16.68
C PRO A 89 17.16 20.59 16.25
N PHE A 90 16.33 19.96 15.43
CA PHE A 90 16.56 18.66 14.82
C PHE A 90 15.89 18.61 13.44
N SER A 91 16.25 17.60 12.65
CA SER A 91 15.65 17.32 11.35
C SER A 91 14.42 16.41 11.53
N PRO A 92 13.20 16.83 11.15
CA PRO A 92 12.05 15.96 11.13
C PRO A 92 12.31 14.69 10.29
N HIS A 93 11.90 13.54 10.81
CA HIS A 93 12.18 12.24 10.20
C HIS A 93 11.32 11.99 8.94
N ILE A 94 11.90 11.44 7.88
CA ILE A 94 11.19 10.95 6.69
C ILE A 94 11.13 9.42 6.71
N HIS A 95 9.94 8.88 6.98
CA HIS A 95 9.68 7.45 6.88
C HIS A 95 8.80 7.14 5.66
N VAL A 96 9.22 6.20 4.82
CA VAL A 96 8.44 5.71 3.69
C VAL A 96 7.84 4.35 4.05
N ASP A 97 6.51 4.29 4.20
CA ASP A 97 5.80 3.03 4.47
C ASP A 97 5.72 2.18 3.18
N SER A 98 6.80 1.45 2.90
CA SER A 98 7.00 0.68 1.66
C SER A 98 6.80 -0.83 1.79
N VAL A 99 6.12 -1.27 2.85
CA VAL A 99 6.08 -2.69 3.25
C VAL A 99 5.56 -3.64 2.16
N ILE A 100 4.87 -3.14 1.14
CA ILE A 100 4.47 -3.91 -0.05
C ILE A 100 5.28 -3.53 -1.30
N THR A 101 5.54 -2.25 -1.57
CA THR A 101 6.15 -1.82 -2.84
C THR A 101 7.66 -1.98 -2.91
N TRP A 102 8.33 -2.28 -1.79
CA TRP A 102 9.77 -2.54 -1.77
C TRP A 102 10.21 -3.53 -2.87
N ILE A 103 9.32 -4.44 -3.27
CA ILE A 103 9.58 -5.44 -4.30
C ILE A 103 9.90 -4.83 -5.67
N TRP A 104 9.44 -3.61 -5.97
CA TRP A 104 9.83 -2.89 -7.19
C TRP A 104 11.33 -2.52 -7.18
N LEU A 105 11.98 -2.41 -6.02
CA LEU A 105 13.43 -2.18 -5.92
C LEU A 105 14.24 -3.33 -6.55
N MET A 106 13.63 -4.50 -6.78
CA MET A 106 14.26 -5.59 -7.53
C MET A 106 14.61 -5.16 -8.97
N PHE A 107 13.93 -4.17 -9.53
CA PHE A 107 14.27 -3.57 -10.82
C PHE A 107 15.50 -2.65 -10.79
N ASN A 108 16.15 -2.44 -9.64
CA ASN A 108 17.42 -1.74 -9.57
C ASN A 108 18.49 -2.48 -10.41
N GLY A 109 18.99 -1.79 -11.44
CA GLY A 109 19.90 -2.32 -12.46
C GLY A 109 19.22 -3.17 -13.54
N TYR A 110 17.89 -3.09 -13.72
CA TYR A 110 17.21 -3.67 -14.87
C TYR A 110 17.25 -2.70 -16.06
N ASP A 111 17.64 -3.20 -17.23
CA ASP A 111 17.57 -2.46 -18.48
C ASP A 111 16.18 -2.63 -19.10
N PHE A 112 15.36 -1.57 -18.98
CA PHE A 112 14.00 -1.54 -19.50
C PHE A 112 13.94 -1.47 -21.03
N GLU A 113 14.98 -0.97 -21.70
CA GLU A 113 15.02 -0.89 -23.16
C GLU A 113 15.40 -2.26 -23.76
N LEU A 114 16.41 -2.93 -23.19
CA LEU A 114 16.78 -4.29 -23.58
C LEU A 114 15.70 -5.32 -23.21
N ASN A 115 15.00 -5.09 -22.09
CA ASN A 115 13.92 -5.92 -21.56
C ASN A 115 14.25 -7.44 -21.61
N SER A 116 15.39 -7.83 -21.06
CA SER A 116 15.93 -9.20 -21.17
C SER A 116 15.02 -10.30 -20.62
N LEU A 117 14.10 -9.95 -19.71
CA LEU A 117 13.09 -10.88 -19.17
C LEU A 117 11.85 -11.02 -20.06
N LYS A 118 11.76 -10.28 -21.19
CA LYS A 118 10.63 -10.25 -22.12
C LYS A 118 9.32 -9.93 -21.40
N ILE A 119 9.37 -8.96 -20.48
CA ILE A 119 8.16 -8.45 -19.80
C ILE A 119 7.25 -7.85 -20.88
N PRO A 120 5.93 -8.13 -20.88
CA PRO A 120 5.02 -7.61 -21.89
C PRO A 120 5.08 -6.07 -21.99
N LEU A 121 5.16 -5.57 -23.22
CA LEU A 121 5.39 -4.14 -23.50
C LEU A 121 4.26 -3.27 -22.97
N GLU A 122 3.03 -3.79 -22.88
CA GLU A 122 1.87 -3.07 -22.35
C GLU A 122 1.93 -2.77 -20.84
N ILE A 123 2.77 -3.47 -20.07
CA ILE A 123 2.93 -3.25 -18.62
C ILE A 123 4.32 -2.73 -18.23
N LEU A 124 5.27 -2.77 -19.15
CA LEU A 124 6.64 -2.35 -18.90
C LEU A 124 6.74 -0.87 -18.45
N PRO A 125 6.01 0.09 -19.06
CA PRO A 125 5.98 1.48 -18.58
C PRO A 125 5.43 1.62 -17.16
N THR A 126 4.40 0.84 -16.79
CA THR A 126 3.81 0.83 -15.45
C THR A 126 4.83 0.40 -14.40
N ILE A 127 5.59 -0.66 -14.69
CA ILE A 127 6.65 -1.14 -13.80
C ILE A 127 7.77 -0.10 -13.69
N LYS A 128 8.22 0.47 -14.81
CA LYS A 128 9.28 1.48 -14.85
C LYS A 128 8.89 2.71 -14.03
N LYS A 129 7.69 3.26 -14.26
CA LYS A 129 7.16 4.41 -13.52
C LYS A 129 7.13 4.17 -12.00
N GLN A 130 6.65 3.01 -11.58
CA GLN A 130 6.57 2.68 -10.16
C GLN A 130 7.95 2.43 -9.53
N PHE A 131 8.86 1.78 -10.27
CA PHE A 131 10.26 1.64 -9.86
C PHE A 131 10.93 3.00 -9.67
N GLU A 132 10.82 3.91 -10.64
CA GLU A 132 11.41 5.25 -10.57
C GLU A 132 10.92 6.04 -9.35
N ARG A 133 9.62 5.92 -9.01
CA ARG A 133 9.03 6.52 -7.80
C ARG A 133 9.65 5.93 -6.53
N ILE A 134 9.58 4.61 -6.34
CA ILE A 134 10.03 3.98 -5.10
C ILE A 134 11.56 3.97 -4.95
N TYR A 135 12.31 4.08 -6.04
CA TYR A 135 13.77 4.05 -6.00
C TYR A 135 14.38 5.23 -5.23
N GLN A 136 13.63 6.34 -5.09
CA GLN A 136 14.07 7.48 -4.25
C GLN A 136 14.04 7.19 -2.75
N ILE A 137 13.49 6.05 -2.32
CA ILE A 137 13.49 5.62 -0.91
C ILE A 137 14.87 5.56 -0.27
N ARG A 138 15.93 5.40 -1.09
CA ARG A 138 17.34 5.49 -0.69
C ARG A 138 17.73 6.84 -0.07
N ARG A 139 16.92 7.89 -0.29
CA ARG A 139 17.14 9.24 0.25
C ARG A 139 16.31 9.53 1.50
N ALA A 140 15.32 8.69 1.80
CA ALA A 140 14.54 8.78 3.04
C ALA A 140 15.40 8.40 4.26
N ASP A 141 14.95 8.72 5.47
CA ASP A 141 15.67 8.36 6.68
C ASP A 141 15.42 6.87 7.01
N SER A 142 14.17 6.40 6.88
CA SER A 142 13.83 4.99 7.05
C SER A 142 12.67 4.50 6.18
N TRP A 143 12.52 3.18 6.10
CA TRP A 143 11.47 2.51 5.33
C TRP A 143 11.20 1.08 5.81
N GLY A 144 10.14 0.48 5.30
CA GLY A 144 9.67 -0.85 5.72
C GLY A 144 9.62 -1.89 4.60
N VAL A 145 9.80 -3.16 4.97
CA VAL A 145 9.69 -4.33 4.10
C VAL A 145 8.87 -5.39 4.82
N ASP A 146 7.84 -5.93 4.18
CA ASP A 146 7.21 -7.18 4.64
C ASP A 146 7.42 -8.27 3.61
N PHE A 147 8.29 -9.23 3.92
CA PHE A 147 8.48 -10.43 3.12
C PHE A 147 7.28 -11.38 3.23
N HIS A 148 6.53 -11.31 4.33
CA HIS A 148 5.31 -12.08 4.51
C HIS A 148 4.10 -11.51 3.76
N LYS A 149 4.25 -10.37 3.09
CA LYS A 149 3.19 -9.80 2.23
C LYS A 149 3.41 -10.18 0.77
N GLY A 150 2.30 -10.48 0.11
CA GLY A 150 2.17 -10.62 -1.34
C GLY A 150 3.31 -11.41 -1.98
N LEU A 151 4.30 -10.68 -2.50
CA LEU A 151 5.37 -11.21 -3.36
C LEU A 151 6.66 -11.57 -2.63
N GLY A 152 6.78 -11.31 -1.33
CA GLY A 152 7.97 -11.66 -0.56
C GLY A 152 8.08 -13.16 -0.23
N GLY A 153 6.97 -13.91 -0.33
CA GLY A 153 6.96 -15.38 -0.30
C GLY A 153 7.36 -16.02 1.03
N CYS A 154 7.38 -15.26 2.14
CA CYS A 154 7.76 -15.79 3.45
C CYS A 154 6.55 -16.05 4.36
N PRO A 155 6.63 -16.98 5.32
CA PRO A 155 5.62 -17.13 6.36
C PRO A 155 5.49 -15.87 7.23
N THR A 156 4.28 -15.61 7.75
CA THR A 156 4.04 -14.52 8.70
C THR A 156 4.43 -14.93 10.12
N PRO A 157 5.06 -14.05 10.92
CA PRO A 157 5.60 -12.73 10.54
C PRO A 157 6.98 -12.84 9.89
N CYS A 158 7.29 -11.88 9.02
CA CYS A 158 8.62 -11.71 8.42
C CYS A 158 8.70 -10.31 7.81
N GLY A 159 9.26 -9.36 8.57
CA GLY A 159 9.36 -7.96 8.18
C GLY A 159 10.70 -7.35 8.57
N LEU A 160 11.03 -6.21 7.97
CA LEU A 160 12.23 -5.44 8.27
C LEU A 160 11.90 -3.95 8.34
N PHE A 161 12.46 -3.30 9.35
CA PHE A 161 12.68 -1.86 9.37
C PHE A 161 14.08 -1.58 8.82
N VAL A 162 14.20 -0.65 7.88
CA VAL A 162 15.47 -0.27 7.27
C VAL A 162 15.73 1.20 7.55
N SER A 163 16.89 1.50 8.13
CA SER A 163 17.44 2.86 8.21
C SER A 163 18.48 3.04 7.12
N ASN A 164 18.41 4.14 6.36
CA ASN A 164 19.46 4.45 5.38
C ASN A 164 20.70 5.09 6.04
N ASN A 165 20.60 5.50 7.31
CA ASN A 165 21.70 6.06 8.07
C ASN A 165 21.88 5.30 9.40
N ARG A 166 23.07 4.72 9.62
CA ARG A 166 23.39 4.01 10.86
C ARG A 166 23.25 4.91 12.10
N ASN A 167 23.60 6.19 11.98
CA ASN A 167 23.53 7.12 13.11
C ASN A 167 22.08 7.38 13.56
N GLU A 168 21.11 7.38 12.62
CA GLU A 168 19.69 7.46 12.96
C GLU A 168 19.22 6.21 13.72
N LEU A 169 19.73 5.03 13.34
CA LEU A 169 19.41 3.79 14.03
C LEU A 169 19.96 3.75 15.45
N LEU A 170 21.13 4.35 15.68
CA LEU A 170 21.74 4.48 17.00
C LEU A 170 20.95 5.40 17.94
N LEU A 171 20.08 6.28 17.44
CA LEU A 171 19.15 7.04 18.31
C LEU A 171 18.21 6.11 19.10
N LEU A 172 18.02 4.87 18.63
CA LEU A 172 17.24 3.84 19.32
C LEU A 172 18.05 3.03 20.34
N SER A 173 19.38 3.21 20.41
CA SER A 173 20.24 2.49 21.35
C SER A 173 19.79 2.77 22.78
N LYS A 174 19.63 1.68 23.54
CA LYS A 174 19.34 1.67 24.97
C LYS A 174 20.63 1.85 25.76
N LYS A 175 21.75 1.31 25.28
CA LYS A 175 23.09 1.47 25.86
C LYS A 175 23.54 2.93 25.88
N GLU A 176 23.34 3.67 24.80
CA GLU A 176 23.62 5.12 24.74
C GLU A 176 22.77 5.92 25.75
N ARG A 177 21.66 5.34 26.25
CA ARG A 177 20.82 5.91 27.31
C ARG A 177 21.12 5.35 28.70
N GLY A 178 22.19 4.58 28.86
CA GLY A 178 22.61 3.96 30.12
C GLY A 178 21.76 2.77 30.56
N ILE A 179 20.98 2.16 29.66
CA ILE A 179 20.19 0.97 29.94
C ILE A 179 21.01 -0.26 29.52
N ASP A 180 21.29 -1.14 30.48
CA ASP A 180 21.98 -2.41 30.22
C ASP A 180 21.03 -3.39 29.51
N THR A 181 21.39 -3.78 28.29
CA THR A 181 20.61 -4.72 27.47
C THR A 181 21.26 -6.09 27.49
N HIS A 182 20.65 -7.00 28.27
CA HIS A 182 20.94 -8.43 28.31
C HIS A 182 22.36 -8.84 28.76
N HIS A 183 22.43 -9.66 29.82
CA HIS A 183 23.68 -10.11 30.48
C HIS A 183 24.67 -10.92 29.61
N LEU A 184 24.34 -11.19 28.34
CA LEU A 184 25.16 -11.97 27.41
C LEU A 184 25.63 -11.16 26.18
N GLY A 185 25.11 -9.94 26.00
CA GLY A 185 25.22 -9.21 24.73
C GLY A 185 26.58 -8.54 24.48
N ASN A 186 27.37 -8.28 25.52
CA ASN A 186 28.55 -7.43 25.43
C ASN A 186 29.88 -8.20 25.28
N ASP A 187 29.97 -9.41 25.82
CA ASP A 187 31.25 -10.11 25.92
C ASP A 187 31.64 -10.86 24.63
N TRP A 188 30.68 -11.21 23.79
CA TRP A 188 30.90 -12.12 22.65
C TRP A 188 30.17 -11.74 21.35
N SER A 189 29.47 -10.59 21.30
CA SER A 189 28.79 -10.11 20.09
C SER A 189 29.30 -8.74 19.69
N LEU A 190 29.71 -8.60 18.41
CA LEU A 190 30.15 -7.31 17.85
C LEU A 190 28.99 -6.30 17.75
N GLU A 191 27.75 -6.79 17.63
CA GLU A 191 26.53 -5.98 17.63
C GLU A 191 25.42 -6.72 18.38
N ASP A 192 24.65 -6.01 19.19
CA ASP A 192 23.51 -6.55 19.96
C ASP A 192 22.21 -5.99 19.37
N PRO A 193 21.47 -6.77 18.56
CA PRO A 193 20.22 -6.30 17.97
C PRO A 193 19.17 -5.88 19.00
N SER A 194 19.24 -6.39 20.24
CA SER A 194 18.31 -6.00 21.31
C SER A 194 18.54 -4.58 21.80
N ASP A 195 19.69 -3.98 21.52
CA ASP A 195 20.01 -2.61 21.89
C ASP A 195 19.13 -1.60 21.12
N ILE A 196 18.94 -1.84 19.82
CA ILE A 196 18.31 -0.90 18.88
C ILE A 196 16.89 -1.27 18.45
N THR A 197 16.31 -2.34 18.99
CA THR A 197 14.93 -2.76 18.69
C THR A 197 14.01 -2.76 19.90
N LEU A 198 12.70 -2.73 19.69
CA LEU A 198 11.72 -2.86 20.78
C LEU A 198 11.70 -4.27 21.39
N GLU A 199 11.93 -5.29 20.57
CA GLU A 199 11.93 -6.70 20.99
C GLU A 199 13.25 -7.13 21.62
N THR A 200 13.19 -8.04 22.60
CA THR A 200 14.34 -8.75 23.14
C THR A 200 14.59 -10.03 22.33
N SER A 201 14.07 -11.16 22.81
CA SER A 201 14.12 -12.45 22.12
C SER A 201 13.23 -12.45 20.88
N ARG A 202 13.77 -12.93 19.75
CA ARG A 202 13.03 -13.12 18.50
C ARG A 202 13.48 -14.37 17.77
N SER A 203 12.62 -14.92 16.91
CA SER A 203 12.95 -16.10 16.13
C SER A 203 13.93 -15.77 15.00
N ALA A 204 15.00 -16.55 14.86
CA ALA A 204 15.86 -16.48 13.68
C ALA A 204 15.14 -16.94 12.40
N GLY A 205 14.02 -17.66 12.52
CA GLY A 205 13.27 -18.22 11.39
C GLY A 205 12.79 -17.17 10.40
N GLU A 206 12.45 -15.96 10.86
CA GLU A 206 12.00 -14.86 10.01
C GLU A 206 13.14 -14.36 9.12
N ALA A 207 14.30 -14.06 9.72
CA ALA A 207 15.48 -13.62 8.99
C ALA A 207 15.98 -14.71 8.02
N LEU A 208 15.98 -15.97 8.46
CA LEU A 208 16.34 -17.10 7.60
C LEU A 208 15.35 -17.29 6.43
N SER A 209 14.06 -17.06 6.65
CA SER A 209 13.04 -17.12 5.59
C SER A 209 13.26 -16.01 4.55
N ALA A 210 13.51 -14.78 5.01
CA ALA A 210 13.82 -13.66 4.13
C ALA A 210 15.08 -13.93 3.28
N VAL A 211 16.16 -14.41 3.92
CA VAL A 211 17.40 -14.80 3.22
C VAL A 211 17.13 -15.93 2.22
N GLY A 212 16.39 -16.96 2.61
CA GLY A 212 15.99 -18.06 1.72
C GLY A 212 15.21 -17.58 0.50
N SER A 213 14.26 -16.67 0.69
CA SER A 213 13.48 -16.05 -0.38
C SER A 213 14.37 -15.24 -1.34
N LEU A 214 15.24 -14.37 -0.78
CA LEU A 214 16.18 -13.56 -1.57
C LEU A 214 17.14 -14.41 -2.41
N LEU A 215 17.73 -15.44 -1.81
CA LEU A 215 18.69 -16.32 -2.49
C LEU A 215 18.02 -17.23 -3.52
N SER A 216 16.82 -17.75 -3.24
CA SER A 216 16.12 -18.68 -4.13
C SER A 216 15.52 -17.97 -5.35
N MET A 217 14.93 -16.79 -5.14
CA MET A 217 14.29 -16.03 -6.21
C MET A 217 15.30 -15.21 -7.01
N GLY A 218 16.26 -14.58 -6.32
CA GLY A 218 17.10 -13.53 -6.87
C GLY A 218 16.29 -12.37 -7.46
N LYS A 219 16.98 -11.38 -8.02
CA LYS A 219 16.30 -10.22 -8.65
C LYS A 219 15.37 -10.66 -9.79
N ASN A 220 15.81 -11.58 -10.64
CA ASN A 220 15.04 -11.99 -11.82
C ASN A 220 13.80 -12.82 -11.49
N GLY A 221 13.84 -13.67 -10.44
CA GLY A 221 12.65 -14.37 -9.98
C GLY A 221 11.59 -13.40 -9.49
N PHE A 222 11.96 -12.43 -8.64
CA PHE A 222 11.03 -11.40 -8.18
C PHE A 222 10.52 -10.50 -9.31
N ARG A 223 11.38 -10.06 -10.23
CA ARG A 223 10.98 -9.27 -11.41
C ARG A 223 9.92 -9.99 -12.24
N ARG A 224 10.15 -11.29 -12.53
CA ARG A 224 9.18 -12.13 -13.27
C ARG A 224 7.89 -12.30 -12.49
N PHE A 225 7.97 -12.57 -11.19
CA PHE A 225 6.79 -12.78 -10.37
C PHE A 225 5.92 -11.51 -10.29
N LEU A 226 6.52 -10.36 -10.02
CA LEU A 226 5.86 -9.06 -10.00
C LEU A 226 5.27 -8.71 -11.38
N ALA A 227 6.04 -8.88 -12.46
CA ALA A 227 5.55 -8.63 -13.82
C ALA A 227 4.32 -9.49 -14.14
N ASN A 228 4.32 -10.77 -13.75
CA ASN A 228 3.18 -11.65 -13.94
C ASN A 228 1.92 -11.16 -13.19
N GLN A 229 2.06 -10.69 -11.95
CA GLN A 229 0.92 -10.16 -11.20
C GLN A 229 0.35 -8.89 -11.83
N ILE A 230 1.20 -7.96 -12.25
CA ILE A 230 0.78 -6.72 -12.90
C ILE A 230 0.10 -7.04 -14.24
N PHE A 231 0.65 -7.97 -15.01
CA PHE A 231 0.09 -8.39 -16.30
C PHE A 231 -1.32 -8.94 -16.16
N TYR A 232 -1.54 -9.91 -15.28
CA TYR A 232 -2.86 -10.50 -15.09
C TYR A 232 -3.83 -9.56 -14.37
N THR A 233 -3.35 -8.65 -13.53
CA THR A 233 -4.18 -7.57 -12.99
C THR A 233 -4.67 -6.66 -14.11
N LYS A 234 -3.81 -6.31 -15.07
CA LYS A 234 -4.20 -5.51 -16.24
C LYS A 234 -5.28 -6.24 -17.05
N ILE A 235 -5.07 -7.52 -17.37
CA ILE A 235 -6.07 -8.34 -18.08
C ILE A 235 -7.40 -8.36 -17.33
N PHE A 236 -7.37 -8.56 -16.01
CA PHE A 236 -8.57 -8.54 -15.19
C PHE A 236 -9.30 -7.19 -15.28
N ARG A 237 -8.58 -6.07 -15.17
CA ARG A 237 -9.16 -4.72 -15.31
C ARG A 237 -9.75 -4.49 -16.70
N ASP A 238 -9.08 -4.94 -17.75
CA ASP A 238 -9.57 -4.83 -19.13
C ASP A 238 -10.89 -5.60 -19.30
N LEU A 239 -10.97 -6.83 -18.76
CA LEU A 239 -12.19 -7.66 -18.80
C LEU A 239 -13.32 -7.04 -17.99
N ILE A 240 -13.06 -6.59 -16.75
CA ILE A 240 -14.07 -5.89 -15.95
C ILE A 240 -14.58 -4.63 -16.65
N SER A 241 -13.68 -3.86 -17.27
CA SER A 241 -14.03 -2.63 -18.00
C SER A 241 -14.79 -2.89 -19.31
N ALA A 242 -14.83 -4.13 -19.79
CA ALA A 242 -15.63 -4.54 -20.93
C ALA A 242 -17.08 -4.87 -20.55
N GLU A 243 -17.34 -5.18 -19.27
CA GLU A 243 -18.67 -5.50 -18.76
C GLU A 243 -19.49 -4.22 -18.45
N ASN A 244 -20.82 -4.30 -18.61
CA ASN A 244 -21.72 -3.18 -18.32
C ASN A 244 -22.10 -3.10 -16.84
N ASP A 245 -22.02 -4.23 -16.13
CA ASP A 245 -22.49 -4.36 -14.74
C ASP A 245 -21.43 -3.96 -13.72
N PHE A 246 -20.18 -3.75 -14.16
CA PHE A 246 -19.05 -3.48 -13.26
C PHE A 246 -18.25 -2.26 -13.72
N LEU A 247 -17.52 -1.67 -12.79
CA LEU A 247 -16.47 -0.70 -13.09
C LEU A 247 -15.23 -0.89 -12.21
N VAL A 248 -14.08 -0.46 -12.73
CA VAL A 248 -12.80 -0.43 -11.99
C VAL A 248 -12.72 0.88 -11.19
N GLY A 249 -12.62 0.77 -9.86
CA GLY A 249 -12.63 1.90 -8.93
C GLY A 249 -11.28 2.58 -8.70
N ASN A 250 -10.18 1.97 -9.15
CA ASN A 250 -8.82 2.51 -9.01
C ASN A 250 -8.00 2.37 -10.30
N PRO A 251 -8.47 2.95 -11.42
CA PRO A 251 -7.84 2.74 -12.74
C PRO A 251 -6.40 3.27 -12.82
N HIS A 252 -6.02 4.21 -11.95
CA HIS A 252 -4.68 4.79 -11.88
C HIS A 252 -3.65 3.92 -11.13
N ALA A 253 -4.10 2.91 -10.38
CA ALA A 253 -3.24 2.12 -9.50
C ALA A 253 -2.19 1.34 -10.29
N LEU A 254 -0.91 1.47 -9.93
CA LEU A 254 0.22 0.88 -10.67
C LEU A 254 0.61 -0.54 -10.19
N GLY A 255 -0.09 -1.04 -9.16
CA GLY A 255 0.14 -2.37 -8.59
C GLY A 255 -0.87 -3.43 -9.02
N PHE A 256 -0.94 -4.49 -8.22
CA PHE A 256 -1.72 -5.70 -8.50
C PHE A 256 -3.04 -5.79 -7.72
N ASN A 257 -3.55 -4.65 -7.22
CA ASN A 257 -4.88 -4.57 -6.61
C ASN A 257 -5.88 -3.86 -7.52
N THR A 258 -7.09 -4.40 -7.56
CA THR A 258 -8.20 -3.83 -8.32
C THR A 258 -9.42 -3.72 -7.42
N MET A 259 -9.98 -2.52 -7.35
CA MET A 259 -11.28 -2.27 -6.74
C MET A 259 -12.35 -2.40 -7.82
N VAL A 260 -13.38 -3.22 -7.56
CA VAL A 260 -14.51 -3.44 -8.44
C VAL A 260 -15.79 -3.01 -7.75
N LEU A 261 -16.62 -2.24 -8.45
CA LEU A 261 -17.95 -1.83 -8.01
C LEU A 261 -19.01 -2.36 -8.96
N ILE A 262 -20.26 -2.40 -8.50
CA ILE A 262 -21.43 -2.68 -9.33
C ILE A 262 -21.90 -1.35 -9.94
N SER A 263 -22.15 -1.35 -11.24
CA SER A 263 -22.63 -0.17 -11.97
C SER A 263 -24.09 0.12 -11.58
N PRO A 264 -24.43 1.37 -11.20
CA PRO A 264 -25.78 1.72 -10.77
C PRO A 264 -26.83 1.74 -11.88
N SER A 265 -26.41 1.73 -13.15
CA SER A 265 -27.32 1.88 -14.29
C SER A 265 -27.28 0.70 -15.26
N ASN A 266 -26.56 -0.38 -14.91
CA ASN A 266 -26.19 -1.47 -15.82
C ASN A 266 -25.66 -0.95 -17.17
N LYS A 267 -24.97 0.20 -17.12
CA LYS A 267 -24.28 0.80 -18.24
C LYS A 267 -22.81 0.82 -17.91
N LYS A 268 -22.00 0.54 -18.92
CA LYS A 268 -20.56 0.73 -18.87
C LYS A 268 -20.26 2.17 -18.45
N MET A 269 -19.39 2.30 -17.46
CA MET A 269 -19.08 3.57 -16.82
C MET A 269 -17.62 3.56 -16.36
N THR A 270 -16.95 4.69 -16.53
CA THR A 270 -15.62 4.93 -16.00
C THR A 270 -15.68 5.34 -14.52
N TRP A 271 -14.57 5.19 -13.80
CA TRP A 271 -14.45 5.69 -12.43
C TRP A 271 -14.81 7.17 -12.30
N LYS A 272 -14.39 8.01 -13.26
CA LYS A 272 -14.66 9.45 -13.25
C LYS A 272 -16.14 9.78 -13.41
N GLU A 273 -16.83 9.07 -14.29
CA GLU A 273 -18.27 9.22 -14.48
C GLU A 273 -19.05 8.76 -13.24
N PHE A 274 -18.65 7.63 -12.64
CA PHE A 274 -19.22 7.13 -11.40
C PHE A 274 -19.09 8.16 -10.28
N LEU A 275 -17.87 8.68 -10.06
CA LEU A 275 -17.62 9.68 -9.02
C LEU A 275 -18.48 10.93 -9.21
N LYS A 276 -18.60 11.44 -10.44
CA LYS A 276 -19.47 12.59 -10.71
C LYS A 276 -20.93 12.31 -10.32
N LEU A 277 -21.47 11.16 -10.73
CA LEU A 277 -22.85 10.79 -10.45
C LEU A 277 -23.13 10.68 -8.95
N VAL A 278 -22.25 10.03 -8.19
CA VAL A 278 -22.44 9.81 -6.75
C VAL A 278 -22.08 11.03 -5.89
N GLU A 279 -21.29 11.96 -6.43
CA GLU A 279 -21.04 13.27 -5.82
C GLU A 279 -22.26 14.20 -5.99
N ASP A 280 -22.95 14.12 -7.13
CA ASP A 280 -24.18 14.88 -7.41
C ASP A 280 -25.41 14.27 -6.69
N ASP A 281 -25.45 12.95 -6.50
CA ASP A 281 -26.54 12.22 -5.82
C ASP A 281 -26.02 11.32 -4.70
N SER A 282 -26.16 11.81 -3.47
CA SER A 282 -25.71 11.09 -2.28
C SER A 282 -26.53 9.84 -1.97
N THR A 283 -27.77 9.72 -2.48
CA THR A 283 -28.62 8.54 -2.31
C THR A 283 -28.18 7.41 -3.23
N LEU A 284 -27.68 7.76 -4.42
CA LEU A 284 -27.06 6.81 -5.34
C LEU A 284 -25.79 6.18 -4.75
N LEU A 285 -24.97 6.97 -4.04
CA LEU A 285 -23.80 6.44 -3.33
C LEU A 285 -24.20 5.43 -2.26
N ASP A 286 -25.21 5.76 -1.45
CA ASP A 286 -25.68 4.91 -0.37
C ASP A 286 -26.24 3.59 -0.95
N TRP A 287 -26.99 3.66 -2.05
CA TRP A 287 -27.43 2.48 -2.81
C TRP A 287 -26.24 1.66 -3.31
N ALA A 288 -25.26 2.26 -3.99
CA ALA A 288 -24.13 1.53 -4.59
C ALA A 288 -23.28 0.81 -3.52
N ASN A 289 -23.08 1.47 -2.37
CA ASN A 289 -22.40 0.89 -1.22
C ASN A 289 -23.15 -0.32 -0.64
N GLU A 290 -24.47 -0.19 -0.47
CA GLU A 290 -25.28 -1.30 0.06
C GLU A 290 -25.40 -2.43 -0.96
N GLU A 291 -25.49 -2.13 -2.26
CA GLU A 291 -25.58 -3.11 -3.33
C GLU A 291 -24.35 -4.03 -3.35
N VAL A 292 -23.15 -3.44 -3.32
CA VAL A 292 -21.90 -4.23 -3.34
C VAL A 292 -21.70 -5.02 -2.04
N LYS A 293 -22.17 -4.50 -0.90
CA LYS A 293 -22.15 -5.18 0.39
C LYS A 293 -23.06 -6.39 0.40
N LEU A 294 -24.33 -6.21 0.03
CA LEU A 294 -25.32 -7.29 -0.04
C LEU A 294 -24.91 -8.37 -1.05
N PHE A 295 -24.33 -7.94 -2.19
CA PHE A 295 -23.78 -8.87 -3.16
C PHE A 295 -22.65 -9.71 -2.58
N TYR A 296 -21.68 -9.08 -1.89
CA TYR A 296 -20.59 -9.81 -1.25
C TYR A 296 -21.09 -10.79 -0.17
N GLU A 297 -22.06 -10.39 0.65
CA GLU A 297 -22.70 -11.26 1.65
C GLU A 297 -23.42 -12.44 1.01
N PHE A 298 -24.13 -12.22 -0.10
CA PHE A 298 -24.75 -13.28 -0.90
C PHE A 298 -23.71 -14.28 -1.40
N CYS A 299 -22.58 -13.80 -1.94
CA CYS A 299 -21.50 -14.65 -2.43
C CYS A 299 -20.85 -15.47 -1.30
N LEU A 300 -20.74 -14.92 -0.08
CA LEU A 300 -20.24 -15.64 1.09
C LEU A 300 -21.20 -16.75 1.53
N LYS A 301 -22.50 -16.47 1.59
CA LYS A 301 -23.53 -17.43 2.03
C LYS A 301 -23.76 -18.56 1.01
N SER A 302 -23.73 -18.23 -0.28
CA SER A 302 -23.88 -19.20 -1.38
C SER A 302 -22.64 -20.08 -1.58
N GLY A 303 -21.52 -19.75 -0.95
CA GLY A 303 -20.22 -20.41 -1.10
C GLY A 303 -20.16 -21.89 -0.68
N GLY A 304 -21.19 -22.40 0.01
CA GLY A 304 -21.32 -23.84 0.30
C GLY A 304 -21.65 -24.69 -0.93
N ASN A 305 -22.30 -24.10 -1.94
CA ASN A 305 -22.72 -24.77 -3.19
C ASN A 305 -22.11 -24.16 -4.47
N ILE A 306 -21.48 -22.97 -4.38
CA ILE A 306 -20.84 -22.26 -5.49
C ILE A 306 -19.37 -21.99 -5.13
N LYS A 307 -18.43 -22.08 -6.08
CA LYS A 307 -17.04 -21.65 -5.87
C LYS A 307 -17.01 -20.19 -5.38
N ARG A 308 -16.41 -19.93 -4.21
CA ARG A 308 -16.27 -18.59 -3.62
C ARG A 308 -15.52 -17.62 -4.55
N LEU A 309 -15.91 -16.34 -4.59
CA LEU A 309 -15.13 -15.28 -5.27
C LEU A 309 -13.74 -15.12 -4.65
N GLY A 310 -12.75 -14.80 -5.48
CA GLY A 310 -11.37 -14.53 -5.07
C GLY A 310 -11.15 -13.15 -4.45
N CYS A 311 -12.22 -12.45 -4.04
CA CYS A 311 -12.17 -11.09 -3.53
C CYS A 311 -12.47 -11.00 -2.04
N SER A 312 -12.13 -9.84 -1.49
CA SER A 312 -12.60 -9.37 -0.18
C SER A 312 -13.48 -8.13 -0.36
N PHE A 313 -14.16 -7.71 0.70
CA PHE A 313 -14.93 -6.47 0.71
C PHE A 313 -14.17 -5.36 1.44
N SER A 314 -14.21 -4.15 0.89
CA SER A 314 -13.81 -2.92 1.58
C SER A 314 -15.00 -1.99 1.75
N LYS A 315 -15.24 -1.55 2.99
CA LYS A 315 -16.27 -0.55 3.33
C LYS A 315 -15.87 0.89 2.94
N SER A 316 -14.58 1.13 2.72
CA SER A 316 -14.06 2.48 2.49
C SER A 316 -12.68 2.39 1.84
N PHE A 317 -12.64 2.24 0.51
CA PHE A 317 -11.40 2.32 -0.24
C PHE A 317 -11.13 3.75 -0.77
N TYR A 318 -12.19 4.54 -0.98
CA TYR A 318 -12.12 5.91 -1.46
C TYR A 318 -13.03 6.85 -0.65
N LYS A 319 -12.70 8.14 -0.61
CA LYS A 319 -13.46 9.22 0.02
C LYS A 319 -13.83 10.26 -1.03
N THR A 320 -15.12 10.49 -1.21
CA THR A 320 -15.66 11.53 -2.10
C THR A 320 -15.34 12.93 -1.58
N LYS A 321 -15.51 13.97 -2.41
CA LYS A 321 -15.35 15.37 -1.97
C LYS A 321 -16.26 15.77 -0.80
N THR A 322 -17.41 15.11 -0.66
CA THR A 322 -18.35 15.31 0.46
C THR A 322 -17.96 14.53 1.72
N GLY A 323 -16.85 13.78 1.70
CA GLY A 323 -16.36 12.98 2.81
C GLY A 323 -17.02 11.60 2.94
N LYS A 324 -18.04 11.29 2.13
CA LYS A 324 -18.68 9.97 2.11
C LYS A 324 -17.73 8.90 1.56
N SER A 325 -17.80 7.71 2.15
CA SER A 325 -16.96 6.56 1.76
C SER A 325 -17.55 5.83 0.56
N VAL A 326 -16.67 5.31 -0.29
CA VAL A 326 -17.02 4.37 -1.37
C VAL A 326 -16.55 2.96 -0.97
N SER A 327 -17.46 2.00 -1.07
CA SER A 327 -17.23 0.58 -0.83
C SER A 327 -16.98 -0.16 -2.14
N GLY A 328 -16.30 -1.30 -2.08
CA GLY A 328 -16.03 -2.09 -3.27
C GLY A 328 -15.48 -3.48 -2.96
N LEU A 329 -15.52 -4.34 -3.98
CA LEU A 329 -14.85 -5.63 -3.98
C LEU A 329 -13.37 -5.41 -4.27
N LYS A 330 -12.52 -6.01 -3.46
CA LYS A 330 -11.07 -5.90 -3.52
C LYS A 330 -10.48 -7.20 -4.03
N TYR A 331 -9.90 -7.14 -5.22
CA TYR A 331 -9.10 -8.20 -5.81
C TYR A 331 -7.62 -7.90 -5.58
N CYS A 332 -6.90 -8.85 -5.00
CA CYS A 332 -5.46 -8.78 -4.76
C CYS A 332 -4.83 -10.03 -5.35
N PHE A 333 -4.19 -9.87 -6.49
CA PHE A 333 -3.64 -10.96 -7.28
C PHE A 333 -2.19 -11.20 -6.85
N VAL A 334 -1.99 -12.25 -6.05
CA VAL A 334 -0.67 -12.63 -5.47
C VAL A 334 -0.29 -14.09 -5.72
N SER A 335 -1.14 -14.87 -6.40
CA SER A 335 -0.85 -16.28 -6.65
C SER A 335 0.20 -16.42 -7.77
N PRO A 336 1.23 -17.27 -7.60
CA PRO A 336 2.17 -17.57 -8.67
C PRO A 336 1.56 -18.41 -9.80
N HIS A 337 0.39 -19.01 -9.57
CA HIS A 337 -0.29 -19.89 -10.53
C HIS A 337 -1.32 -19.19 -11.41
N MET A 338 -1.44 -17.86 -11.29
CA MET A 338 -2.37 -17.11 -12.13
C MET A 338 -2.00 -17.20 -13.59
N ASN A 339 -3.03 -17.40 -14.40
CA ASN A 339 -2.97 -17.47 -15.84
C ASN A 339 -4.25 -16.91 -16.45
N PHE A 340 -4.28 -16.76 -17.77
CA PHE A 340 -5.43 -16.22 -18.49
C PHE A 340 -6.74 -16.96 -18.19
N SER A 341 -6.72 -18.31 -18.10
CA SER A 341 -7.91 -19.11 -17.77
C SER A 341 -8.44 -18.74 -16.39
N SER A 342 -7.56 -18.70 -15.38
CA SER A 342 -7.97 -18.35 -14.01
C SER A 342 -8.60 -16.96 -13.90
N ILE A 343 -8.08 -15.97 -14.64
CA ILE A 343 -8.64 -14.60 -14.66
C ILE A 343 -10.00 -14.58 -15.35
N LYS A 344 -10.14 -15.25 -16.50
CA LYS A 344 -11.41 -15.36 -17.21
C LYS A 344 -12.47 -16.08 -16.38
N GLU A 345 -12.10 -17.19 -15.75
CA GLU A 345 -12.97 -17.94 -14.84
C GLU A 345 -13.45 -17.09 -13.66
N GLU A 346 -12.58 -16.24 -13.09
CA GLU A 346 -12.95 -15.33 -12.01
C GLU A 346 -14.00 -14.30 -12.47
N VAL A 347 -13.81 -13.69 -13.65
CA VAL A 347 -14.75 -12.72 -14.22
C VAL A 347 -16.10 -13.37 -14.56
N GLU A 348 -16.09 -14.55 -15.19
CA GLU A 348 -17.34 -15.28 -15.50
C GLU A 348 -18.08 -15.71 -14.23
N LYS A 349 -17.34 -16.12 -13.20
CA LYS A 349 -17.91 -16.42 -11.89
C LYS A 349 -18.54 -15.18 -11.25
N LEU A 350 -17.87 -14.03 -11.30
CA LEU A 350 -18.40 -12.76 -10.80
C LEU A 350 -19.71 -12.38 -11.50
N LYS A 351 -19.77 -12.46 -12.83
CA LYS A 351 -20.97 -12.20 -13.64
C LYS A 351 -22.12 -13.12 -13.30
N LYS A 352 -21.87 -14.43 -13.25
CA LYS A 352 -22.89 -15.44 -12.90
C LYS A 352 -23.46 -15.18 -11.51
N GLN A 353 -22.60 -14.93 -10.52
CA GLN A 353 -23.06 -14.68 -9.16
C GLN A 353 -23.87 -13.39 -9.06
N LEU A 354 -23.53 -12.34 -9.82
CA LEU A 354 -24.32 -11.12 -9.87
C LEU A 354 -25.72 -11.38 -10.46
N ALA A 355 -25.81 -12.17 -11.53
CA ALA A 355 -27.09 -12.56 -12.11
C ALA A 355 -27.96 -13.35 -11.11
N ASP A 356 -27.35 -14.33 -10.40
CA ASP A 356 -28.03 -15.11 -9.37
C ASP A 356 -28.50 -14.23 -8.20
N PHE A 357 -27.68 -13.25 -7.79
CA PHE A 357 -28.02 -12.27 -6.76
C PHE A 357 -29.24 -11.42 -7.17
N HIS A 358 -29.26 -10.91 -8.40
CA HIS A 358 -30.41 -10.16 -8.91
C HIS A 358 -31.68 -11.01 -9.00
N ILE A 359 -31.57 -12.31 -9.31
CA ILE A 359 -32.72 -13.23 -9.27
C ILE A 359 -33.20 -13.43 -7.83
N SER A 360 -32.28 -13.58 -6.87
CA SER A 360 -32.62 -13.79 -5.46
C SER A 360 -33.38 -12.62 -4.84
N LYS A 361 -33.13 -11.39 -5.30
CA LYS A 361 -33.85 -10.17 -4.85
C LYS A 361 -35.29 -10.06 -5.35
N LYS A 362 -35.65 -10.80 -6.39
CA LYS A 362 -37.01 -10.80 -6.97
C LYS A 362 -37.94 -11.84 -6.34
N ARG A 363 -37.40 -12.72 -5.51
CA ARG A 363 -38.13 -13.71 -4.72
C ARG A 363 -38.29 -13.20 -3.30
#